data_AF-A0A1R1XZ87-F1
#
_entry.id   AF-A0A1R1XZ87-F1
#
_cell.length_a   1.000
_cell.length_b   1.000
_cell.length_c   1.000
_cell.angle_alpha   90.00
_cell.angle_beta   90.00
_cell.angle_gamma   90.00
#
_symmetry.space_group_name_H-M   'P 1'
#
loop_
_entity.id
_entity.type
_entity.pdbx_description
1 polymer ?
#
loop_
_entity_poly.entity_id
_entity_poly.type
_entity_poly.pdbx_seq_one_letter_code
_entity_poly.pdbx_strand_id
1 'polypeptide(L)'
;VKSKKGKPSSFAKSIPEKFINVENSFLLYAAESPQISCPGLIRWLDVNFDSLLINQDSSEEQVLSKNYGLNTITENMINLEVSSNAIDGASAEETMSDSNTDTKFEVWPVRKGIEMKFARSQLENVQLLTCKKLNLSVKCGKCKNIFEFANLLPTTSKDNDKQAWSACPNCNQMAGLRFRSGWIHQSSNSLGFLDTSNASPVDLRPSEYILTCDSCLNECDSINDNNKIEPKNISNKNCFELILNTRKQINCRNCHARMAVTLMDFSFTQLVPGFKLGETKSSQAQISKALEKVSEAKKKKAGAINSNLMTYGLTIGSQLPNKGSCKHYIKSYRWFRFPCCLNLYPCDVCHDIKEQHDHILGKSMVCGYCSKEQSISKSELTGKCINCGNSFYRKTSVESGAYWEGGKGVRDKSKLSKNDPRKYKGLGKTISNKKSSK
;
A
#
# COMPACT_ATOMS: atom_id res chain seq x y z
N VAL A 1 -43.51 -7.84 -28.15
CA VAL A 1 -44.05 -8.04 -26.78
C VAL A 1 -45.56 -7.78 -26.78
N LYS A 2 -46.40 -8.83 -26.74
CA LYS A 2 -47.87 -8.69 -26.57
C LYS A 2 -48.26 -9.07 -25.15
N SER A 3 -49.10 -8.27 -24.50
CA SER A 3 -49.64 -8.59 -23.17
C SER A 3 -50.61 -9.78 -23.25
N LYS A 4 -50.79 -10.52 -22.15
CA LYS A 4 -51.73 -11.65 -21.99
C LYS A 4 -53.21 -11.32 -22.31
N LYS A 5 -53.55 -10.07 -22.66
CA LYS A 5 -54.91 -9.64 -23.04
C LYS A 5 -55.01 -9.15 -24.49
N GLY A 6 -54.05 -9.45 -25.37
CA GLY A 6 -54.15 -9.19 -26.81
C GLY A 6 -54.19 -7.70 -27.21
N LYS A 7 -54.11 -6.77 -26.25
CA LYS A 7 -54.01 -5.33 -26.54
C LYS A 7 -52.53 -4.93 -26.66
N PRO A 8 -52.14 -4.23 -27.74
CA PRO A 8 -50.78 -3.71 -27.89
C PRO A 8 -50.47 -2.71 -26.78
N SER A 9 -49.24 -2.73 -26.26
CA SER A 9 -48.80 -1.77 -25.24
C SER A 9 -48.84 -0.36 -25.80
N SER A 10 -49.02 0.65 -24.95
CA SER A 10 -48.99 2.06 -25.35
C SER A 10 -47.68 2.48 -26.05
N PHE A 11 -46.61 1.71 -25.85
CA PHE A 11 -45.31 1.84 -26.52
C PHE A 11 -45.35 1.51 -28.02
N ALA A 12 -46.31 0.68 -28.46
CA ALA A 12 -46.42 0.26 -29.87
C ALA A 12 -47.10 1.28 -30.79
N LYS A 13 -47.58 2.42 -30.27
CA LYS A 13 -48.31 3.43 -31.06
C LYS A 13 -47.41 4.44 -31.77
N SER A 14 -46.10 4.42 -31.56
CA SER A 14 -45.17 5.32 -32.23
C SER A 14 -43.76 4.73 -32.32
N ILE A 15 -43.63 3.54 -32.93
CA ILE A 15 -42.32 3.00 -33.27
C ILE A 15 -41.86 3.73 -34.55
N PRO A 16 -40.74 4.46 -34.53
CA PRO A 16 -40.20 5.09 -35.74
C PRO A 16 -39.96 4.04 -36.83
N GLU A 17 -40.22 4.35 -38.11
CA GLU A 17 -40.08 3.42 -39.24
C GLU A 17 -38.71 2.70 -39.28
N LYS A 18 -37.67 3.36 -38.76
CA LYS A 18 -36.31 2.82 -38.61
C LYS A 18 -36.23 1.52 -37.80
N PHE A 19 -37.12 1.34 -36.82
CA PHE A 19 -37.14 0.14 -35.98
C PHE A 19 -37.99 -1.00 -36.53
N ILE A 20 -38.81 -0.74 -37.55
CA ILE A 20 -39.60 -1.79 -38.22
C ILE A 20 -38.66 -2.75 -38.97
N ASN A 21 -37.60 -2.23 -39.58
CA ASN A 21 -36.60 -3.05 -40.25
C ASN A 21 -35.86 -3.97 -39.26
N VAL A 22 -35.46 -3.41 -38.11
CA VAL A 22 -34.80 -4.16 -37.03
C VAL A 22 -35.72 -5.27 -36.50
N GLU A 23 -37.01 -4.98 -36.28
CA GLU A 23 -37.99 -5.97 -35.84
C GLU A 23 -38.17 -7.10 -36.86
N ASN A 24 -38.28 -6.77 -38.15
CA ASN A 24 -38.45 -7.76 -39.22
C ASN A 24 -37.21 -8.66 -39.38
N SER A 25 -36.00 -8.08 -39.39
CA SER A 25 -34.76 -8.87 -39.48
C SER A 25 -34.55 -9.76 -38.26
N PHE A 26 -34.91 -9.28 -37.06
CA PHE A 26 -34.85 -10.08 -35.84
C PHE A 26 -35.84 -11.25 -35.87
N LEU A 27 -37.07 -11.01 -36.32
CA LEU A 27 -38.09 -12.06 -36.44
C LEU A 27 -37.74 -13.10 -37.51
N LEU A 28 -37.16 -12.68 -38.64
CA LEU A 28 -36.65 -13.59 -39.68
C LEU A 28 -35.54 -14.48 -39.13
N TYR A 29 -34.54 -13.90 -38.46
CA TYR A 29 -33.43 -14.68 -37.88
C TYR A 29 -33.92 -15.65 -36.80
N ALA A 30 -34.85 -15.23 -35.96
CA ALA A 30 -35.45 -16.09 -34.94
C ALA A 30 -36.28 -17.24 -35.54
N ALA A 31 -36.92 -17.01 -36.70
CA ALA A 31 -37.67 -18.05 -37.41
C ALA A 31 -36.73 -19.05 -38.13
N GLU A 32 -35.63 -18.57 -38.71
CA GLU A 32 -34.63 -19.40 -39.39
C GLU A 32 -33.79 -20.23 -38.41
N SER A 33 -33.65 -19.76 -37.16
CA SER A 33 -32.80 -20.39 -36.13
C SER A 33 -33.58 -20.80 -34.88
N PRO A 34 -34.50 -21.79 -34.96
CA PRO A 34 -35.37 -22.19 -33.85
C PRO A 34 -34.63 -22.85 -32.67
N GLN A 35 -33.36 -23.23 -32.86
CA GLN A 35 -32.52 -23.88 -31.85
C GLN A 35 -31.84 -22.87 -30.90
N ILE A 36 -31.85 -21.57 -31.23
CA ILE A 36 -31.12 -20.55 -30.49
C ILE A 36 -31.94 -20.12 -29.27
N SER A 37 -31.31 -20.15 -28.10
CA SER A 37 -31.91 -19.68 -26.86
C SER A 37 -32.20 -18.17 -26.91
N CYS A 38 -33.20 -17.69 -26.16
CA CYS A 38 -33.54 -16.26 -26.10
C CYS A 38 -32.32 -15.35 -25.78
N PRO A 39 -31.39 -15.70 -24.85
CA PRO A 39 -30.15 -14.96 -24.67
C PRO A 39 -29.24 -14.92 -25.91
N GLY A 40 -29.22 -15.98 -26.71
CA GLY A 40 -28.49 -16.02 -27.98
C GLY A 40 -29.08 -15.10 -29.04
N LEU A 41 -30.41 -15.03 -29.14
CA LEU A 41 -31.09 -14.07 -30.02
C LEU A 41 -30.84 -12.62 -29.60
N ILE A 42 -30.84 -12.34 -28.29
CA ILE A 42 -30.50 -11.00 -27.76
C ILE A 42 -29.06 -10.63 -28.11
N ARG A 43 -28.12 -11.57 -27.96
CA ARG A 43 -26.72 -11.36 -28.35
C ARG A 43 -26.56 -11.09 -29.85
N TRP A 44 -27.32 -11.80 -30.70
CA TRP A 44 -27.33 -11.54 -32.13
C TRP A 44 -27.84 -10.13 -32.44
N LEU A 45 -28.91 -9.70 -31.77
CA LEU A 45 -29.45 -8.36 -31.94
C LEU A 45 -28.43 -7.31 -31.51
N ASP A 46 -27.78 -7.47 -30.35
CA ASP A 46 -26.77 -6.54 -29.84
C ASP A 46 -25.58 -6.36 -30.80
N VAL A 47 -25.17 -7.42 -31.50
CA VAL A 47 -24.06 -7.37 -32.47
C VAL A 47 -24.47 -6.70 -33.78
N ASN A 48 -25.71 -6.89 -34.22
CA ASN A 48 -26.18 -6.44 -35.54
C ASN A 48 -27.01 -5.16 -35.50
N PHE A 49 -27.30 -4.64 -34.30
CA PHE A 49 -28.22 -3.51 -34.11
C PHE A 49 -27.83 -2.28 -34.92
N ASP A 50 -26.55 -1.89 -34.86
CA ASP A 50 -26.05 -0.69 -35.53
C ASP A 50 -26.11 -0.83 -37.06
N SER A 51 -25.76 -2.01 -37.59
CA SER A 51 -25.83 -2.29 -39.03
C SER A 51 -27.27 -2.29 -39.56
N LEU A 52 -28.22 -2.78 -38.77
CA LEU A 52 -29.64 -2.80 -39.14
C LEU A 52 -30.28 -1.40 -39.13
N LEU A 53 -29.71 -0.46 -38.37
CA LEU A 53 -30.18 0.94 -38.33
C LEU A 53 -29.64 1.80 -39.48
N ILE A 54 -28.52 1.43 -40.11
CA ILE A 54 -27.83 2.25 -41.12
C ILE A 54 -28.33 1.98 -42.56
N ASN A 55 -28.95 0.83 -42.83
CA ASN A 55 -29.37 0.39 -44.18
C ASN A 55 -30.62 1.12 -44.74
N GLN A 56 -30.73 2.44 -44.64
CA GLN A 56 -31.84 3.20 -45.26
C GLN A 56 -31.49 4.06 -46.48
N ASP A 57 -30.23 4.19 -46.88
CA ASP A 57 -29.88 5.03 -48.03
C ASP A 57 -29.30 4.21 -49.20
N SER A 58 -30.16 3.50 -49.92
CA SER A 58 -29.99 3.20 -51.36
C SER A 58 -31.20 2.45 -51.90
N SER A 59 -32.16 3.19 -52.43
CA SER A 59 -33.12 2.65 -53.38
C SER A 59 -32.44 2.46 -54.74
N GLU A 60 -32.26 1.21 -55.18
CA GLU A 60 -32.40 0.80 -56.59
C GLU A 60 -32.37 -0.74 -56.71
N GLU A 61 -33.44 -1.30 -57.27
CA GLU A 61 -33.55 -2.70 -57.69
C GLU A 61 -32.49 -3.01 -58.76
N GLN A 62 -31.67 -4.07 -58.60
CA GLN A 62 -31.33 -4.94 -59.74
C GLN A 62 -31.09 -6.39 -59.30
N VAL A 63 -31.86 -7.25 -59.96
CA VAL A 63 -31.80 -8.70 -59.99
C VAL A 63 -30.51 -9.16 -60.70
N LEU A 64 -29.71 -9.96 -59.99
CA LEU A 64 -28.92 -11.11 -60.45
C LEU A 64 -27.90 -10.92 -61.59
N SER A 65 -26.60 -10.88 -61.24
CA SER A 65 -25.62 -11.83 -61.82
C SER A 65 -24.26 -11.86 -61.10
N LYS A 66 -24.04 -12.99 -60.40
CA LYS A 66 -22.82 -13.81 -60.30
C LYS A 66 -21.43 -13.16 -60.17
N ASN A 67 -20.80 -13.59 -59.07
CA ASN A 67 -19.38 -13.82 -58.83
C ASN A 67 -18.53 -12.59 -58.50
N TYR A 68 -18.42 -12.29 -57.20
CA TYR A 68 -17.16 -12.31 -56.44
C TYR A 68 -17.50 -12.28 -54.94
N GLY A 69 -17.00 -13.27 -54.16
CA GLY A 69 -16.94 -13.16 -52.69
C GLY A 69 -17.58 -14.24 -51.83
N LEU A 70 -17.91 -15.43 -52.35
CA LEU A 70 -18.21 -16.61 -51.54
C LEU A 70 -16.87 -17.13 -50.98
N ASN A 71 -16.45 -16.76 -49.75
CA ASN A 71 -15.37 -17.46 -49.02
C ASN A 71 -15.16 -17.09 -47.53
N THR A 72 -16.04 -16.35 -46.84
CA THR A 72 -15.75 -15.93 -45.44
C THR A 72 -16.87 -16.13 -44.41
N ILE A 73 -17.87 -16.97 -44.68
CA ILE A 73 -19.03 -17.12 -43.78
C ILE A 73 -19.23 -18.56 -43.23
N THR A 74 -18.53 -19.58 -43.74
CA THR A 74 -18.80 -20.98 -43.37
C THR A 74 -17.84 -21.65 -42.38
N GLU A 75 -16.83 -20.97 -41.83
CA GLU A 75 -15.91 -21.61 -40.85
C GLU A 75 -16.34 -21.49 -39.38
N ASN A 76 -17.29 -20.62 -39.03
CA ASN A 76 -17.61 -20.33 -37.63
C ASN A 76 -18.84 -21.08 -37.05
N MET A 77 -19.32 -22.14 -37.70
CA MET A 77 -20.56 -22.84 -37.30
C MET A 77 -20.45 -24.35 -37.06
N ILE A 78 -19.26 -24.98 -37.12
CA ILE A 78 -19.21 -26.46 -37.04
C ILE A 78 -19.05 -27.06 -35.64
N ASN A 79 -18.55 -26.39 -34.60
CA ASN A 79 -18.35 -27.08 -33.31
C ASN A 79 -19.19 -26.51 -32.17
N LEU A 80 -20.50 -26.77 -32.25
CA LEU A 80 -21.43 -26.83 -31.12
C LEU A 80 -21.33 -28.21 -30.44
N GLU A 81 -21.19 -28.18 -29.10
CA GLU A 81 -21.99 -28.95 -28.12
C GLU A 81 -22.36 -30.43 -28.40
N VAL A 82 -21.85 -31.35 -27.54
CA VAL A 82 -22.60 -32.31 -26.65
C VAL A 82 -22.27 -33.77 -27.06
N SER A 83 -22.04 -34.81 -26.23
CA SER A 83 -22.48 -35.18 -24.88
C SER A 83 -21.58 -36.28 -24.25
N SER A 84 -21.70 -36.41 -22.94
CA SER A 84 -21.43 -37.53 -22.01
C SER A 84 -21.61 -38.99 -22.51
N ASN A 85 -20.65 -39.89 -22.25
CA ASN A 85 -20.72 -40.98 -21.23
C ASN A 85 -19.59 -42.05 -21.31
N ALA A 86 -18.98 -42.31 -20.13
CA ALA A 86 -18.52 -43.59 -19.53
C ALA A 86 -17.36 -44.48 -20.10
N ILE A 87 -16.31 -44.60 -19.25
CA ILE A 87 -15.49 -45.78 -18.86
C ILE A 87 -14.54 -46.35 -19.96
N ASP A 88 -13.20 -46.31 -19.87
CA ASP A 88 -12.31 -47.07 -18.96
C ASP A 88 -10.81 -46.64 -19.13
N GLY A 89 -10.00 -46.80 -18.07
CA GLY A 89 -8.57 -47.18 -18.10
C GLY A 89 -7.50 -46.44 -18.93
N ALA A 90 -6.53 -45.87 -18.19
CA ALA A 90 -5.08 -45.82 -18.47
C ALA A 90 -4.45 -44.61 -19.21
N SER A 91 -3.64 -43.87 -18.43
CA SER A 91 -2.28 -43.36 -18.73
C SER A 91 -1.97 -42.79 -20.12
N ALA A 92 -1.75 -41.47 -20.20
CA ALA A 92 -0.44 -40.86 -20.46
C ALA A 92 -0.60 -39.35 -20.71
N GLU A 93 0.45 -38.60 -20.39
CA GLU A 93 0.63 -37.17 -20.62
C GLU A 93 0.42 -36.79 -22.09
N GLU A 94 -0.14 -35.60 -22.33
CA GLU A 94 0.43 -34.65 -23.31
C GLU A 94 -0.21 -33.26 -23.19
N THR A 95 0.70 -32.28 -23.07
CA THR A 95 0.50 -30.83 -23.11
C THR A 95 -0.04 -30.36 -24.47
N MET A 96 -1.07 -29.50 -24.47
CA MET A 96 -1.35 -28.60 -25.59
C MET A 96 -1.70 -27.20 -25.09
N SER A 97 -0.92 -26.23 -25.57
CA SER A 97 -1.00 -24.80 -25.29
C SER A 97 -1.75 -24.10 -26.41
N ASP A 98 -2.96 -23.60 -26.16
CA ASP A 98 -3.68 -22.76 -27.11
C ASP A 98 -3.50 -21.27 -26.79
N SER A 99 -2.68 -20.64 -27.62
CA SER A 99 -2.48 -19.20 -27.71
C SER A 99 -3.56 -18.58 -28.59
N ASN A 100 -4.61 -18.01 -27.98
CA ASN A 100 -5.50 -17.04 -28.63
C ASN A 100 -5.28 -15.65 -28.03
N THR A 101 -4.70 -14.75 -28.81
CA THR A 101 -4.49 -13.35 -28.45
C THR A 101 -5.79 -12.56 -28.61
N ASP A 102 -6.64 -12.58 -27.58
CA ASP A 102 -7.81 -11.71 -27.47
C ASP A 102 -7.40 -10.24 -27.29
N THR A 103 -7.93 -9.36 -28.13
CA THR A 103 -7.94 -7.91 -27.90
C THR A 103 -8.83 -7.57 -26.69
N LYS A 104 -8.27 -7.68 -25.49
CA LYS A 104 -8.97 -7.36 -24.23
C LYS A 104 -9.34 -5.87 -24.16
N PHE A 105 -10.61 -5.54 -24.41
CA PHE A 105 -11.17 -4.23 -24.09
C PHE A 105 -11.09 -3.98 -22.57
N GLU A 106 -10.91 -2.72 -22.19
CA GLU A 106 -10.91 -2.31 -20.79
C GLU A 106 -12.35 -2.23 -20.30
N VAL A 107 -12.74 -3.14 -19.41
CA VAL A 107 -14.11 -3.24 -18.90
C VAL A 107 -14.13 -2.83 -17.43
N TRP A 108 -15.20 -2.15 -17.02
CA TRP A 108 -15.40 -1.77 -15.63
C TRP A 108 -15.30 -2.99 -14.70
N PRO A 109 -14.60 -2.90 -13.55
CA PRO A 109 -14.41 -4.04 -12.67
C PRO A 109 -15.74 -4.55 -12.08
N VAL A 110 -15.84 -5.87 -11.92
CA VAL A 110 -17.03 -6.54 -11.34
C VAL A 110 -17.33 -6.00 -9.93
N ARG A 111 -18.58 -5.68 -9.64
CA ARG A 111 -19.00 -5.12 -8.34
C ARG A 111 -19.03 -6.18 -7.22
N LYS A 112 -17.89 -6.43 -6.58
CA LYS A 112 -17.70 -7.37 -5.46
C LYS A 112 -16.68 -6.84 -4.46
N GLY A 113 -16.73 -7.29 -3.22
CA GLY A 113 -15.82 -6.82 -2.17
C GLY A 113 -16.25 -5.49 -1.57
N ILE A 114 -15.27 -4.65 -1.25
CA ILE A 114 -15.50 -3.33 -0.65
C ILE A 114 -15.47 -2.29 -1.76
N GLU A 115 -16.58 -1.62 -2.00
CA GLU A 115 -16.64 -0.47 -2.91
C GLU A 115 -16.00 0.76 -2.25
N MET A 116 -15.12 1.40 -3.02
CA MET A 116 -14.44 2.63 -2.67
C MET A 116 -15.08 3.77 -3.44
N LYS A 117 -15.81 4.66 -2.76
CA LYS A 117 -16.55 5.74 -3.42
C LYS A 117 -16.35 7.08 -2.73
N PHE A 118 -16.23 8.13 -3.54
CA PHE A 118 -16.30 9.50 -3.06
C PHE A 118 -17.76 9.93 -2.95
N ALA A 119 -18.10 10.74 -1.95
CA ALA A 119 -19.42 11.35 -1.82
C ALA A 119 -19.72 12.23 -3.04
N ARG A 120 -18.71 12.99 -3.47
CA ARG A 120 -18.78 13.85 -4.65
C ARG A 120 -17.39 14.04 -5.26
N SER A 121 -17.28 13.95 -6.58
CA SER A 121 -16.10 14.43 -7.32
C SER A 121 -16.49 15.60 -8.22
N GLN A 122 -15.76 16.70 -8.12
CA GLN A 122 -15.86 17.84 -9.04
C GLN A 122 -14.64 17.83 -9.95
N LEU A 123 -14.88 17.70 -11.25
CA LEU A 123 -13.87 17.65 -12.30
C LEU A 123 -14.12 18.79 -13.27
N GLU A 124 -13.17 19.73 -13.37
CA GLU A 124 -13.20 20.86 -14.30
C GLU A 124 -12.08 20.68 -15.34
N ASN A 125 -12.43 20.65 -16.62
CA ASN A 125 -11.52 20.37 -17.75
C ASN A 125 -10.77 19.02 -17.63
N VAL A 126 -11.37 18.08 -16.90
CA VAL A 126 -10.90 16.70 -16.73
C VAL A 126 -12.04 15.76 -17.10
N GLN A 127 -11.80 14.92 -18.11
CA GLN A 127 -12.79 13.98 -18.61
C GLN A 127 -12.83 12.69 -17.78
N LEU A 128 -11.65 12.17 -17.41
CA LEU A 128 -11.50 10.91 -16.69
C LEU A 128 -10.42 11.04 -15.62
N LEU A 129 -10.69 10.46 -14.46
CA LEU A 129 -9.76 10.34 -13.34
C LEU A 129 -9.53 8.85 -13.05
N THR A 130 -8.27 8.40 -13.09
CA THR A 130 -7.90 7.00 -12.81
C THR A 130 -6.84 6.94 -11.72
N CYS A 131 -6.81 5.87 -10.94
CA CYS A 131 -5.86 5.73 -9.83
C CYS A 131 -4.59 5.02 -10.28
N LYS A 132 -3.43 5.64 -10.07
CA LYS A 132 -2.12 5.06 -10.41
C LYS A 132 -1.49 4.32 -9.23
N LYS A 133 -1.54 4.92 -8.04
CA LYS A 133 -1.07 4.29 -6.80
C LYS A 133 -2.01 4.67 -5.67
N LEU A 134 -2.50 3.66 -4.98
CA LEU A 134 -3.41 3.81 -3.88
C LEU A 134 -2.68 3.62 -2.54
N ASN A 135 -2.84 4.57 -1.63
CA ASN A 135 -2.33 4.50 -0.27
C ASN A 135 -3.51 4.43 0.70
N LEU A 136 -3.50 3.47 1.61
CA LEU A 136 -4.60 3.22 2.56
C LEU A 136 -4.06 3.10 3.99
N SER A 137 -4.89 3.45 4.96
CA SER A 137 -4.71 2.95 6.32
C SER A 137 -5.61 1.74 6.54
N VAL A 138 -5.03 0.67 7.09
CA VAL A 138 -5.73 -0.60 7.28
C VAL A 138 -5.61 -1.07 8.71
N LYS A 139 -6.70 -1.65 9.21
CA LYS A 139 -6.80 -2.26 10.52
C LYS A 139 -6.53 -3.75 10.40
N CYS A 140 -5.57 -4.24 11.18
CA CYS A 140 -5.25 -5.67 11.22
C CYS A 140 -6.41 -6.48 11.83
N GLY A 141 -6.79 -7.59 11.20
CA GLY A 141 -7.85 -8.47 11.71
C GLY A 141 -7.55 -9.10 13.07
N LYS A 142 -6.27 -9.40 13.37
CA LYS A 142 -5.87 -10.08 14.61
C LYS A 142 -5.64 -9.13 15.79
N CYS A 143 -4.75 -8.14 15.63
CA CYS A 143 -4.37 -7.25 16.74
C CYS A 143 -5.12 -5.90 16.74
N LYS A 144 -5.99 -5.65 15.75
CA LYS A 144 -6.74 -4.39 15.57
C LYS A 144 -5.85 -3.13 15.44
N ASN A 145 -4.53 -3.28 15.35
CA ASN A 145 -3.61 -2.18 15.10
C ASN A 145 -3.85 -1.59 13.72
N ILE A 146 -3.87 -0.27 13.63
CA ILE A 146 -3.95 0.47 12.37
C ILE A 146 -2.54 0.70 11.87
N PHE A 147 -2.29 0.38 10.61
CA PHE A 147 -1.00 0.63 9.96
C PHE A 147 -1.21 1.06 8.51
N GLU A 148 -0.19 1.67 7.94
CA GLU A 148 -0.23 2.18 6.58
C GLU A 148 0.11 1.10 5.57
N PHE A 149 -0.70 1.02 4.52
CA PHE A 149 -0.50 0.16 3.36
C PHE A 149 -0.31 1.05 2.14
N ALA A 150 0.94 1.26 1.75
CA ALA A 150 1.33 2.17 0.68
C ALA A 150 1.58 1.44 -0.65
N ASN A 151 1.49 2.19 -1.75
CA ASN A 151 1.85 1.78 -3.11
C ASN A 151 1.06 0.58 -3.64
N LEU A 152 -0.23 0.51 -3.35
CA LEU A 152 -1.10 -0.50 -3.96
C LEU A 152 -1.36 -0.14 -5.42
N LEU A 153 -0.98 -1.05 -6.32
CA LEU A 153 -1.12 -0.86 -7.76
C LEU A 153 -2.53 -1.28 -8.24
N PRO A 154 -3.10 -0.56 -9.22
CA PRO A 154 -4.39 -0.92 -9.81
C PRO A 154 -4.27 -2.22 -10.61
N THR A 155 -5.23 -3.12 -10.41
CA THR A 155 -5.46 -4.30 -11.26
C THR A 155 -6.56 -3.97 -12.26
N THR A 156 -6.21 -3.92 -13.54
CA THR A 156 -7.14 -3.70 -14.67
C THR A 156 -7.41 -5.02 -15.39
N SER A 157 -8.38 -5.09 -16.32
CA SER A 157 -8.69 -6.32 -17.08
C SER A 157 -7.54 -6.80 -17.98
N LYS A 158 -6.64 -5.89 -18.36
CA LYS A 158 -5.46 -6.16 -19.20
C LYS A 158 -4.25 -6.62 -18.37
N ASP A 159 -4.22 -6.24 -17.10
CA ASP A 159 -3.11 -6.54 -16.21
C ASP A 159 -3.22 -7.94 -15.59
N ASN A 160 -2.06 -8.55 -15.31
CA ASN A 160 -2.00 -9.69 -14.40
C ASN A 160 -2.51 -9.28 -13.01
N ASP A 161 -3.01 -10.25 -12.24
CA ASP A 161 -3.55 -9.98 -10.90
C ASP A 161 -2.48 -9.37 -9.96
N LYS A 162 -2.60 -8.07 -9.65
CA LYS A 162 -1.67 -7.32 -8.81
C LYS A 162 -2.15 -7.34 -7.35
N GLN A 163 -1.92 -8.47 -6.69
CA GLN A 163 -2.11 -8.59 -5.25
C GLN A 163 -0.88 -8.01 -4.51
N ALA A 164 -1.11 -7.38 -3.36
CA ALA A 164 -0.05 -6.88 -2.50
C ALA A 164 -0.20 -7.43 -1.09
N TRP A 165 0.91 -7.73 -0.45
CA TRP A 165 0.97 -8.32 0.88
C TRP A 165 1.94 -7.55 1.77
N SER A 166 1.56 -7.30 3.02
CA SER A 166 2.42 -6.67 4.02
C SER A 166 2.22 -7.27 5.41
N ALA A 167 3.27 -7.27 6.23
CA ALA A 167 3.17 -7.66 7.64
C ALA A 167 2.60 -6.53 8.47
N CYS A 168 1.67 -6.88 9.36
CA CYS A 168 1.33 -6.00 10.47
C CYS A 168 2.57 -5.74 11.36
N PRO A 169 2.94 -4.49 11.65
CA PRO A 169 4.13 -4.18 12.44
C PRO A 169 4.04 -4.65 13.90
N ASN A 170 2.83 -4.88 14.42
CA ASN A 170 2.61 -5.32 15.80
C ASN A 170 2.61 -6.86 15.93
N CYS A 171 1.75 -7.55 15.16
CA CYS A 171 1.57 -9.01 15.29
C CYS A 171 2.22 -9.85 14.18
N ASN A 172 2.88 -9.21 13.20
CA ASN A 172 3.46 -9.84 12.00
C ASN A 172 2.49 -10.67 11.14
N GLN A 173 1.18 -10.54 11.34
CA GLN A 173 0.23 -11.20 10.46
C GLN A 173 0.28 -10.60 9.05
N MET A 174 0.30 -11.47 8.04
CA MET A 174 0.20 -11.09 6.63
C MET A 174 -1.20 -10.55 6.32
N ALA A 175 -1.25 -9.28 5.93
CA ALA A 175 -2.41 -8.61 5.39
C ALA A 175 -2.27 -8.52 3.86
N GLY A 176 -3.28 -8.98 3.14
CA GLY A 176 -3.34 -8.95 1.68
C GLY A 176 -4.41 -7.97 1.20
N LEU A 177 -4.07 -7.18 0.18
CA LEU A 177 -5.01 -6.28 -0.48
C LEU A 177 -4.89 -6.42 -2.00
N ARG A 178 -6.01 -6.32 -2.69
CA ARG A 178 -6.07 -6.19 -4.15
C ARG A 178 -7.03 -5.07 -4.51
N PHE A 179 -6.54 -4.09 -5.25
CA PHE A 179 -7.33 -2.98 -5.74
C PHE A 179 -7.68 -3.20 -7.21
N ARG A 180 -8.98 -3.31 -7.48
CA ARG A 180 -9.55 -3.40 -8.84
C ARG A 180 -10.03 -2.01 -9.21
N SER A 181 -9.22 -1.30 -9.98
CA SER A 181 -9.44 0.11 -10.29
C SER A 181 -10.62 0.27 -11.23
N GLY A 182 -11.48 1.22 -10.92
CA GLY A 182 -12.41 1.81 -11.88
C GLY A 182 -11.84 3.11 -12.43
N TRP A 183 -12.75 3.91 -12.98
CA TRP A 183 -12.53 5.25 -13.51
C TRP A 183 -13.61 6.19 -12.97
N ILE A 184 -13.21 7.41 -12.64
CA ILE A 184 -14.10 8.45 -12.12
C ILE A 184 -14.34 9.47 -13.23
N HIS A 185 -15.59 9.83 -13.41
CA HIS A 185 -16.05 10.87 -14.32
C HIS A 185 -17.21 11.63 -13.66
N GLN A 186 -17.72 12.67 -14.30
CA GLN A 186 -18.71 13.58 -13.69
C GLN A 186 -19.99 12.88 -13.18
N SER A 187 -20.38 11.75 -13.76
CA SER A 187 -21.56 10.97 -13.36
C SER A 187 -21.25 9.71 -12.52
N SER A 188 -19.98 9.42 -12.23
CA SER A 188 -19.58 8.27 -11.40
C SER A 188 -18.46 8.65 -10.43
N ASN A 189 -18.77 8.59 -9.13
CA ASN A 189 -17.82 8.89 -8.05
C ASN A 189 -17.11 7.63 -7.50
N SER A 190 -17.26 6.48 -8.16
CA SER A 190 -16.69 5.22 -7.69
C SER A 190 -15.23 5.06 -8.14
N LEU A 191 -14.32 4.93 -7.19
CA LEU A 191 -12.90 4.69 -7.45
C LEU A 191 -12.62 3.24 -7.89
N GLY A 192 -13.42 2.29 -7.42
CA GLY A 192 -13.27 0.88 -7.73
C GLY A 192 -13.59 -0.02 -6.54
N PHE A 193 -13.04 -1.23 -6.56
CA PHE A 193 -13.32 -2.26 -5.56
C PHE A 193 -12.04 -2.78 -4.91
N LEU A 194 -12.11 -3.03 -3.61
CA LEU A 194 -11.02 -3.56 -2.81
C LEU A 194 -11.39 -4.96 -2.31
N ASP A 195 -10.54 -5.94 -2.65
CA ASP A 195 -10.57 -7.26 -2.05
C ASP A 195 -9.51 -7.30 -0.93
N THR A 196 -9.87 -7.84 0.23
CA THR A 196 -9.01 -7.81 1.42
C THR A 196 -8.88 -9.18 2.07
N SER A 197 -7.71 -9.43 2.68
CA SER A 197 -7.40 -10.65 3.43
C SER A 197 -6.68 -10.27 4.72
N ASN A 198 -7.21 -10.70 5.87
CA ASN A 198 -6.70 -10.42 7.22
C ASN A 198 -6.54 -8.92 7.58
N ALA A 199 -7.15 -8.02 6.83
CA ALA A 199 -7.16 -6.58 7.09
C ALA A 199 -8.46 -5.95 6.61
N SER A 200 -8.87 -4.85 7.25
CA SER A 200 -10.01 -4.04 6.84
C SER A 200 -9.55 -2.60 6.60
N PRO A 201 -9.97 -1.93 5.52
CA PRO A 201 -9.61 -0.54 5.27
C PRO A 201 -10.27 0.38 6.31
N VAL A 202 -9.57 1.45 6.69
CA VAL A 202 -10.05 2.44 7.66
C VAL A 202 -10.14 3.82 7.01
N ASP A 203 -9.08 4.25 6.32
CA ASP A 203 -9.01 5.58 5.73
C ASP A 203 -8.22 5.58 4.41
N LEU A 204 -8.53 6.51 3.53
CA LEU A 204 -7.82 6.77 2.29
C LEU A 204 -6.71 7.79 2.54
N ARG A 205 -5.47 7.43 2.24
CA ARG A 205 -4.30 8.32 2.35
C ARG A 205 -4.07 9.03 1.02
N PRO A 206 -3.34 10.16 1.01
CA PRO A 206 -2.95 10.84 -0.23
C PRO A 206 -2.39 9.84 -1.26
N SER A 207 -3.01 9.82 -2.43
CA SER A 207 -2.82 8.80 -3.46
C SER A 207 -2.52 9.47 -4.81
N GLU A 208 -1.85 8.75 -5.70
CA GLU A 208 -1.49 9.26 -7.02
C GLU A 208 -2.57 8.92 -8.05
N TYR A 209 -3.06 9.94 -8.75
CA TYR A 209 -4.08 9.82 -9.78
C TYR A 209 -3.58 10.33 -11.13
N ILE A 210 -4.15 9.77 -12.19
CA ILE A 210 -3.96 10.19 -13.57
C ILE A 210 -5.19 10.96 -14.02
N LEU A 211 -4.98 12.16 -14.57
CA LEU A 211 -6.02 13.04 -15.10
C LEU A 211 -5.99 13.06 -16.63
N THR A 212 -7.10 12.66 -17.26
CA THR A 212 -7.29 12.84 -18.70
C THR A 212 -7.84 14.24 -18.94
N CYS A 213 -7.04 15.09 -19.57
CA CYS A 213 -7.44 16.45 -19.93
C CYS A 213 -8.51 16.41 -21.03
N ASP A 214 -9.57 17.19 -20.85
CA ASP A 214 -10.68 17.29 -21.80
C ASP A 214 -10.22 17.89 -23.14
N SER A 215 -9.51 19.02 -23.12
CA SER A 215 -9.02 19.69 -24.35
C SER A 215 -8.11 18.79 -25.19
N CYS A 216 -7.20 18.05 -24.57
CA CYS A 216 -6.31 17.15 -25.31
C CYS A 216 -7.05 15.98 -25.96
N LEU A 217 -8.12 15.49 -25.34
CA LEU A 217 -8.88 14.38 -25.88
C LEU A 217 -9.64 14.84 -27.13
N ASN A 218 -10.28 16.00 -27.05
CA ASN A 218 -11.07 16.56 -28.15
C ASN A 218 -10.21 17.04 -29.34
N GLU A 219 -8.97 17.49 -29.09
CA GLU A 219 -8.03 17.87 -30.16
C GLU A 219 -7.45 16.67 -30.93
N CYS A 220 -7.37 15.48 -30.29
CA CYS A 220 -6.88 14.26 -30.96
C CYS A 220 -7.78 13.80 -32.12
N ASP A 221 -9.06 14.18 -32.11
CA ASP A 221 -10.00 13.86 -33.20
C ASP A 221 -9.78 14.75 -34.44
N SER A 222 -8.95 15.80 -34.34
CA SER A 222 -8.76 16.84 -35.37
C SER A 222 -7.38 16.88 -36.04
N ILE A 223 -6.44 15.98 -35.68
CA ILE A 223 -5.06 16.00 -36.20
C ILE A 223 -4.79 14.80 -37.12
N ASN A 224 -4.90 15.08 -38.43
CA ASN A 224 -4.16 14.55 -39.59
C ASN A 224 -3.53 13.15 -39.51
N ASP A 225 -3.95 12.31 -40.46
CA ASP A 225 -3.43 10.98 -40.85
C ASP A 225 -1.91 10.87 -41.12
N ASN A 226 -1.15 11.96 -41.04
CA ASN A 226 0.25 12.01 -41.47
C ASN A 226 1.28 11.95 -40.33
N ASN A 227 0.86 11.91 -39.07
CA ASN A 227 1.75 11.61 -37.95
C ASN A 227 1.13 10.54 -37.08
N LYS A 228 1.58 9.28 -37.26
CA LYS A 228 1.37 8.18 -36.32
C LYS A 228 2.06 8.48 -34.99
N ILE A 229 1.55 9.47 -34.25
CA ILE A 229 1.78 9.56 -32.81
C ILE A 229 0.79 8.55 -32.23
N GLU A 230 1.29 7.36 -31.89
CA GLU A 230 0.47 6.38 -31.19
C GLU A 230 -0.22 7.07 -29.98
N PRO A 231 -1.53 6.87 -29.75
CA PRO A 231 -2.27 7.45 -28.62
C PRO A 231 -1.82 6.92 -27.24
N LYS A 232 -0.62 6.36 -27.12
CA LYS A 232 -0.19 5.52 -26.00
C LYS A 232 0.34 6.27 -24.78
N ASN A 233 0.45 7.60 -24.75
CA ASN A 233 1.09 8.26 -23.57
C ASN A 233 0.57 9.67 -23.19
N ILE A 234 -0.65 10.06 -23.59
CA ILE A 234 -1.21 11.35 -23.14
C ILE A 234 -1.62 11.28 -21.66
N SER A 235 -2.17 10.15 -21.21
CA SER A 235 -2.67 9.97 -19.82
C SER A 235 -1.54 9.90 -18.79
N ASN A 236 -0.45 9.19 -19.06
CA ASN A 236 0.64 8.97 -18.10
C ASN A 236 1.40 10.25 -17.69
N LYS A 237 1.30 11.34 -18.45
CA LYS A 237 1.98 12.60 -18.12
C LYS A 237 1.28 13.33 -16.99
N ASN A 238 -0.05 13.30 -16.92
CA ASN A 238 -0.85 14.03 -15.96
C ASN A 238 -1.05 13.25 -14.65
N CYS A 239 0.07 12.83 -14.03
CA CYS A 239 0.06 12.16 -12.73
C CYS A 239 0.23 13.16 -11.58
N PHE A 240 -0.73 13.20 -10.66
CA PHE A 240 -0.71 14.12 -9.53
C PHE A 240 -1.19 13.43 -8.25
N GLU A 241 -0.59 13.81 -7.13
CA GLU A 241 -1.09 13.43 -5.81
C GLU A 241 -2.29 14.31 -5.45
N LEU A 242 -3.40 13.67 -5.08
CA LEU A 242 -4.62 14.36 -4.68
C LEU A 242 -4.91 14.09 -3.20
N ILE A 243 -5.41 15.13 -2.54
CA ILE A 243 -5.83 15.11 -1.13
C ILE A 243 -7.32 15.38 -1.09
N LEU A 244 -8.03 14.66 -0.21
CA LEU A 244 -9.46 14.82 0.01
C LEU A 244 -9.81 16.24 0.47
N ASN A 245 -11.03 16.67 0.15
CA ASN A 245 -11.65 17.93 0.57
C ASN A 245 -10.84 19.18 0.21
N THR A 246 -9.93 19.07 -0.77
CA THR A 246 -9.09 20.17 -1.23
C THR A 246 -9.28 20.33 -2.74
N ARG A 247 -9.58 21.55 -3.20
CA ARG A 247 -9.58 21.87 -4.63
C ARG A 247 -8.15 22.03 -5.11
N LYS A 248 -7.71 21.17 -6.03
CA LYS A 248 -6.38 21.25 -6.63
C LYS A 248 -6.50 21.78 -8.06
N GLN A 249 -5.89 22.94 -8.32
CA GLN A 249 -5.75 23.51 -9.66
C GLN A 249 -4.39 23.11 -10.24
N ILE A 250 -4.39 22.63 -11.48
CA ILE A 250 -3.24 22.02 -12.13
C ILE A 250 -3.29 22.35 -13.62
N ASN A 251 -2.13 22.58 -14.25
CA ASN A 251 -2.08 22.74 -15.69
C ASN A 251 -1.77 21.40 -16.36
N CYS A 252 -2.43 21.09 -17.47
CA CYS A 252 -2.17 19.91 -18.28
C CYS A 252 -0.71 19.92 -18.75
N ARG A 253 -0.01 18.78 -18.64
CA ARG A 253 1.40 18.67 -19.11
C ARG A 253 1.53 18.53 -20.63
N ASN A 254 0.42 18.50 -21.36
CA ASN A 254 0.40 18.37 -22.82
C ASN A 254 -0.03 19.68 -23.49
N CYS A 255 -1.23 20.20 -23.21
CA CYS A 255 -1.74 21.45 -23.81
C CYS A 255 -1.67 22.66 -22.89
N HIS A 256 -1.17 22.53 -21.65
CA HIS A 256 -1.14 23.60 -20.65
C HIS A 256 -2.50 24.18 -20.22
N ALA A 257 -3.62 23.62 -20.69
CA ALA A 257 -4.96 23.99 -20.23
C ALA A 257 -5.10 23.82 -18.71
N ARG A 258 -5.81 24.74 -18.07
CA ARG A 258 -6.04 24.70 -16.64
C ARG A 258 -7.12 23.68 -16.31
N MET A 259 -6.79 22.75 -15.42
CA MET A 259 -7.66 21.71 -14.89
C MET A 259 -7.87 21.93 -13.39
N ALA A 260 -9.02 21.52 -12.86
CA ALA A 260 -9.23 21.48 -11.42
C ALA A 260 -9.95 20.22 -10.99
N VAL A 261 -9.52 19.67 -9.85
CA VAL A 261 -10.12 18.47 -9.26
C VAL A 261 -10.37 18.69 -7.78
N THR A 262 -11.57 18.34 -7.33
CA THR A 262 -11.94 18.30 -5.92
C THR A 262 -12.58 16.93 -5.64
N LEU A 263 -11.93 16.13 -4.79
CA LEU A 263 -12.49 14.87 -4.29
C LEU A 263 -13.01 15.11 -2.89
N MET A 264 -14.33 15.02 -2.70
CA MET A 264 -14.93 15.19 -1.37
C MET A 264 -14.84 13.90 -0.57
N ASP A 265 -15.48 13.87 0.60
CA ASP A 265 -15.51 12.76 1.56
C ASP A 265 -15.48 11.37 0.92
N PHE A 266 -14.78 10.46 1.58
CA PHE A 266 -14.55 9.11 1.09
C PHE A 266 -15.29 8.09 1.96
N SER A 267 -15.84 7.04 1.34
CA SER A 267 -16.53 5.96 2.06
C SER A 267 -16.18 4.58 1.53
N PHE A 268 -16.07 3.63 2.46
CA PHE A 268 -15.94 2.20 2.17
C PHE A 268 -17.32 1.54 2.36
N THR A 269 -17.89 1.00 1.29
CA THR A 269 -19.17 0.27 1.34
C THR A 269 -18.92 -1.21 1.11
N GLN A 270 -19.15 -2.06 2.11
CA GLN A 270 -19.11 -3.50 1.91
C GLN A 270 -20.30 -3.91 1.04
N LEU A 271 -20.03 -4.50 -0.13
CA LEU A 271 -21.06 -5.08 -0.99
C LEU A 271 -21.23 -6.55 -0.63
N VAL A 272 -20.74 -7.45 -1.49
CA VAL A 272 -20.66 -8.89 -1.26
C VAL A 272 -19.22 -9.29 -0.90
N PRO A 273 -18.98 -10.48 -0.32
CA PRO A 273 -17.63 -10.97 -0.13
C PRO A 273 -16.80 -10.86 -1.41
N GLY A 274 -15.61 -10.28 -1.27
CA GLY A 274 -14.67 -10.12 -2.36
C GLY A 274 -14.10 -11.45 -2.83
N PHE A 275 -13.25 -11.39 -3.84
CA PHE A 275 -12.49 -12.56 -4.23
C PHE A 275 -11.45 -12.90 -3.17
N LYS A 276 -11.21 -14.20 -2.97
CA LYS A 276 -10.18 -14.66 -2.04
C LYS A 276 -8.79 -14.31 -2.60
N LEU A 277 -7.92 -13.81 -1.72
CA LEU A 277 -6.52 -13.56 -2.05
C LEU A 277 -5.65 -14.72 -1.55
N GLY A 278 -4.55 -15.01 -2.25
CA GLY A 278 -3.54 -15.97 -1.80
C GLY A 278 -3.66 -17.40 -2.37
N GLU A 279 -4.67 -17.67 -3.20
CA GLU A 279 -4.89 -19.02 -3.76
C GLU A 279 -4.05 -19.30 -5.03
N THR A 280 -3.52 -18.27 -5.70
CA THR A 280 -2.71 -18.44 -6.91
C THR A 280 -1.24 -18.68 -6.59
N LYS A 281 -0.54 -19.51 -7.37
CA LYS A 281 0.91 -19.78 -7.22
C LYS A 281 1.74 -18.48 -7.21
N SER A 282 1.32 -17.46 -7.97
CA SER A 282 1.96 -16.13 -8.00
C SER A 282 1.77 -15.35 -6.70
N SER A 283 0.59 -15.42 -6.08
CA SER A 283 0.32 -14.78 -4.78
C SER A 283 1.07 -15.46 -3.63
N GLN A 284 1.26 -16.79 -3.67
CA GLN A 284 2.09 -17.50 -2.70
C GLN A 284 3.57 -17.08 -2.76
N ALA A 285 4.12 -16.88 -3.97
CA ALA A 285 5.46 -16.34 -4.16
C ALA A 285 5.60 -14.87 -3.70
N GLN A 286 4.55 -14.07 -3.82
CA GLN A 286 4.54 -12.69 -3.28
C GLN A 286 4.45 -12.68 -1.76
N ILE A 287 3.66 -13.58 -1.16
CA ILE A 287 3.57 -13.77 0.28
C ILE A 287 4.92 -14.21 0.84
N SER A 288 5.58 -15.20 0.23
CA SER A 288 6.92 -15.64 0.64
C SER A 288 7.93 -14.51 0.49
N LYS A 289 7.91 -13.74 -0.60
CA LYS A 289 8.80 -12.58 -0.80
C LYS A 289 8.52 -11.42 0.18
N ALA A 290 7.27 -11.21 0.59
CA ALA A 290 6.92 -10.24 1.62
C ALA A 290 7.35 -10.71 3.02
N LEU A 291 7.22 -12.01 3.31
CA LEU A 291 7.76 -12.64 4.52
C LEU A 291 9.29 -12.59 4.56
N GLU A 292 9.95 -12.79 3.42
CA GLU A 292 11.40 -12.63 3.26
C GLU A 292 11.82 -11.17 3.48
N LYS A 293 11.12 -10.18 2.92
CA LYS A 293 11.41 -8.76 3.23
C LYS A 293 11.24 -8.43 4.71
N VAL A 294 10.26 -9.04 5.38
CA VAL A 294 10.07 -8.88 6.83
C VAL A 294 11.16 -9.60 7.61
N SER A 295 11.60 -10.78 7.16
CA SER A 295 12.70 -11.53 7.77
C SER A 295 14.05 -10.87 7.52
N GLU A 296 14.26 -10.24 6.36
CA GLU A 296 15.40 -9.40 6.00
C GLU A 296 15.38 -8.07 6.74
N ALA A 297 14.23 -7.42 6.91
CA ALA A 297 14.11 -6.24 7.75
C ALA A 297 14.33 -6.58 9.23
N LYS A 298 13.92 -7.77 9.68
CA LYS A 298 14.30 -8.33 10.98
C LYS A 298 15.77 -8.71 11.04
N LYS A 299 16.39 -9.24 9.98
CA LYS A 299 17.84 -9.50 9.88
C LYS A 299 18.65 -8.23 9.69
N LYS A 300 18.08 -7.12 9.21
CA LYS A 300 18.72 -5.78 9.12
C LYS A 300 18.49 -4.98 10.40
N LYS A 301 17.38 -5.18 11.14
CA LYS A 301 17.23 -4.67 12.51
C LYS A 301 18.05 -5.48 13.50
N ALA A 302 17.93 -6.80 13.51
CA ALA A 302 18.77 -7.68 14.31
C ALA A 302 20.22 -7.65 13.82
N GLY A 303 20.48 -7.43 12.53
CA GLY A 303 21.81 -7.29 11.96
C GLY A 303 22.41 -5.91 12.16
N ALA A 304 21.68 -4.79 12.15
CA ALA A 304 22.27 -3.50 12.52
C ALA A 304 22.41 -3.32 14.05
N ILE A 305 21.58 -4.04 14.82
CA ILE A 305 21.71 -4.11 16.29
C ILE A 305 22.84 -5.09 16.68
N ASN A 306 23.00 -6.23 15.98
CA ASN A 306 24.06 -7.21 16.27
C ASN A 306 25.36 -7.04 15.47
N SER A 307 25.39 -6.45 14.27
CA SER A 307 26.62 -6.30 13.47
C SER A 307 27.52 -5.23 14.08
N ASN A 308 26.96 -4.12 14.54
CA ASN A 308 27.74 -3.11 15.27
C ASN A 308 28.10 -3.54 16.70
N LEU A 309 27.57 -4.65 17.20
CA LEU A 309 27.97 -5.25 18.48
C LEU A 309 29.01 -6.38 18.26
N MET A 310 28.89 -7.17 17.18
CA MET A 310 29.84 -8.21 16.76
C MET A 310 31.15 -7.63 16.21
N THR A 311 31.14 -6.50 15.50
CA THR A 311 32.37 -5.81 15.06
C THR A 311 33.25 -5.39 16.25
N TYR A 312 32.68 -5.26 17.45
CA TYR A 312 33.41 -5.03 18.70
C TYR A 312 33.48 -6.26 19.62
N GLY A 313 33.05 -7.45 19.18
CA GLY A 313 33.08 -8.69 19.97
C GLY A 313 32.19 -8.69 21.22
N LEU A 314 31.15 -7.85 21.26
CA LEU A 314 30.34 -7.62 22.44
C LEU A 314 29.16 -8.61 22.51
N THR A 315 29.08 -9.37 23.61
CA THR A 315 27.96 -10.27 23.87
C THR A 315 26.88 -9.56 24.70
N ILE A 316 25.62 -9.69 24.30
CA ILE A 316 24.50 -9.08 25.03
C ILE A 316 24.46 -9.66 26.45
N GLY A 317 24.55 -8.80 27.46
CA GLY A 317 24.58 -9.19 28.87
C GLY A 317 25.97 -9.18 29.52
N SER A 318 27.06 -9.09 28.75
CA SER A 318 28.41 -8.87 29.31
C SER A 318 28.71 -7.38 29.49
N GLN A 319 29.73 -7.07 30.31
CA GLN A 319 30.19 -5.71 30.52
C GLN A 319 31.03 -5.25 29.32
N LEU A 320 30.83 -4.01 28.87
CA LEU A 320 31.69 -3.39 27.84
C LEU A 320 33.13 -3.26 28.38
N PRO A 321 34.16 -3.20 27.50
CA PRO A 321 35.51 -2.85 27.88
C PRO A 321 35.54 -1.58 28.75
N ASN A 322 36.23 -1.63 29.89
CA ASN A 322 36.26 -0.55 30.89
C ASN A 322 34.87 -0.04 31.32
N LYS A 323 33.86 -0.91 31.34
CA LYS A 323 32.45 -0.59 31.67
C LYS A 323 31.88 0.52 30.77
N GLY A 324 32.41 0.65 29.55
CA GLY A 324 32.01 1.68 28.59
C GLY A 324 32.65 3.06 28.80
N SER A 325 33.64 3.20 29.70
CA SER A 325 34.36 4.46 29.90
C SER A 325 35.53 4.63 28.92
N CYS A 326 35.84 5.88 28.59
CA CYS A 326 37.00 6.25 27.76
C CYS A 326 37.90 7.25 28.48
N LYS A 327 39.05 7.58 27.86
CA LYS A 327 40.00 8.57 28.40
C LYS A 327 39.37 9.98 28.52
N HIS A 328 38.49 10.34 27.59
CA HIS A 328 37.83 11.65 27.58
C HIS A 328 36.75 11.76 28.69
N TYR A 329 35.96 10.69 28.87
CA TYR A 329 34.88 10.63 29.85
C TYR A 329 35.02 9.41 30.77
N ILE A 330 35.90 9.54 31.76
CA ILE A 330 36.24 8.47 32.72
C ILE A 330 35.06 8.13 33.66
N LYS A 331 34.13 9.08 33.82
CA LYS A 331 32.96 8.95 34.70
C LYS A 331 31.72 8.41 33.97
N SER A 332 31.73 8.27 32.65
CA SER A 332 30.59 7.75 31.89
C SER A 332 30.73 6.26 31.62
N TYR A 333 29.71 5.49 31.97
CA TYR A 333 29.60 4.05 31.73
C TYR A 333 28.55 3.76 30.64
N ARG A 334 28.63 4.49 29.52
CA ARG A 334 27.70 4.41 28.40
C ARG A 334 28.43 4.64 27.08
N TRP A 335 27.99 3.96 26.03
CA TRP A 335 28.34 4.26 24.64
C TRP A 335 27.14 4.86 23.94
N PHE A 336 27.36 5.73 22.97
CA PHE A 336 26.32 6.35 22.16
C PHE A 336 26.28 5.74 20.78
N ARG A 337 25.07 5.58 20.24
CA ARG A 337 24.88 5.29 18.83
C ARG A 337 24.64 6.60 18.10
N PHE A 338 25.62 6.99 17.29
CA PHE A 338 25.58 8.25 16.56
C PHE A 338 24.69 8.09 15.30
N PRO A 339 23.68 8.93 15.06
CA PRO A 339 22.76 8.79 13.93
C PRO A 339 23.41 9.09 12.57
N CYS A 340 24.57 9.75 12.52
CA CYS A 340 25.33 10.01 11.29
C CYS A 340 25.87 8.72 10.65
N CYS A 341 26.49 7.83 11.43
CA CYS A 341 27.14 6.61 10.93
C CYS A 341 26.60 5.32 11.55
N LEU A 342 25.72 5.41 12.55
CA LEU A 342 25.16 4.30 13.35
C LEU A 342 26.18 3.48 14.13
N ASN A 343 27.44 3.94 14.17
CA ASN A 343 28.53 3.35 14.94
C ASN A 343 28.42 3.69 16.43
N LEU A 344 29.04 2.85 17.25
CA LEU A 344 29.01 2.97 18.70
C LEU A 344 30.34 3.52 19.23
N TYR A 345 30.28 4.65 19.93
CA TYR A 345 31.46 5.24 20.56
C TYR A 345 31.16 5.66 22.00
N PRO A 346 32.16 5.61 22.91
CA PRO A 346 31.97 6.03 24.30
C PRO A 346 31.64 7.52 24.45
N CYS A 347 32.07 8.35 23.51
CA CYS A 347 31.79 9.78 23.49
C CYS A 347 31.92 10.37 22.08
N ASP A 348 31.47 11.61 21.94
CA ASP A 348 31.66 12.51 20.81
C ASP A 348 33.12 12.62 20.35
N VAL A 349 34.03 12.93 21.28
CA VAL A 349 35.46 13.07 20.94
C VAL A 349 36.05 11.76 20.38
N CYS A 350 35.58 10.61 20.87
CA CYS A 350 36.02 9.30 20.35
C CYS A 350 35.45 8.98 18.97
N HIS A 351 34.28 9.54 18.63
CA HIS A 351 33.69 9.44 17.31
C HIS A 351 34.50 10.28 16.32
N ASP A 352 34.72 11.56 16.62
CA ASP A 352 35.36 12.51 15.71
C ASP A 352 36.84 12.16 15.42
N ILE A 353 37.53 11.47 16.33
CA ILE A 353 38.90 10.98 16.09
C ILE A 353 38.92 9.82 15.09
N LYS A 354 37.86 9.01 15.01
CA LYS A 354 37.82 7.78 14.21
C LYS A 354 37.08 7.94 12.88
N GLU A 355 36.07 8.80 12.85
CA GLU A 355 35.26 9.06 11.67
C GLU A 355 35.72 10.33 10.96
N GLN A 356 35.52 10.39 9.63
CA GLN A 356 35.91 11.54 8.80
C GLN A 356 34.82 12.64 8.77
N HIS A 357 33.96 12.69 9.78
CA HIS A 357 32.87 13.65 9.88
C HIS A 357 32.53 13.97 11.34
N ASP A 358 31.92 15.13 11.55
CA ASP A 358 31.48 15.56 12.87
C ASP A 358 30.34 14.71 13.42
N HIS A 359 30.29 14.57 14.73
CA HIS A 359 29.23 13.85 15.41
C HIS A 359 27.89 14.61 15.39
N ILE A 360 26.81 13.86 15.23
CA ILE A 360 25.45 14.33 15.51
C ILE A 360 25.01 13.71 16.83
N LEU A 361 24.38 14.48 17.72
CA LEU A 361 23.93 13.97 19.02
C LEU A 361 23.04 12.71 18.87
N GLY A 362 23.43 11.66 19.60
CA GLY A 362 22.72 10.39 19.65
C GLY A 362 21.30 10.52 20.17
N LYS A 363 20.40 9.65 19.72
CA LYS A 363 19.07 9.43 20.33
C LYS A 363 19.01 8.14 21.17
N SER A 364 19.96 7.21 20.95
CA SER A 364 20.10 5.96 21.70
C SER A 364 21.50 5.77 22.28
N MET A 365 21.58 5.04 23.38
CA MET A 365 22.81 4.70 24.09
C MET A 365 22.83 3.22 24.48
N VAL A 366 24.02 2.66 24.64
CA VAL A 366 24.26 1.31 25.13
C VAL A 366 24.82 1.36 26.54
N CYS A 367 24.24 0.58 27.46
CA CYS A 367 24.71 0.50 28.84
C CYS A 367 26.06 -0.23 28.93
N GLY A 368 27.04 0.37 29.61
CA GLY A 368 28.35 -0.26 29.82
C GLY A 368 28.37 -1.50 30.71
N TYR A 369 27.30 -1.76 31.47
CA TYR A 369 27.22 -2.90 32.40
C TYR A 369 26.50 -4.12 31.84
N CYS A 370 25.46 -3.92 31.02
CA CYS A 370 24.66 -5.02 30.48
C CYS A 370 24.65 -5.07 28.95
N SER A 371 25.37 -4.15 28.30
CA SER A 371 25.48 -4.04 26.84
C SER A 371 24.13 -3.99 26.10
N LYS A 372 23.08 -3.52 26.79
CA LYS A 372 21.73 -3.32 26.22
C LYS A 372 21.54 -1.89 25.76
N GLU A 373 20.92 -1.74 24.60
CA GLU A 373 20.58 -0.45 23.99
C GLU A 373 19.28 0.11 24.60
N GLN A 374 19.26 1.42 24.86
CA GLN A 374 18.12 2.16 25.39
C GLN A 374 18.07 3.60 24.87
N SER A 375 16.91 4.23 24.93
CA SER A 375 16.72 5.63 24.51
C SER A 375 17.32 6.61 25.52
N ILE A 376 18.02 7.63 25.04
CA ILE A 376 18.74 8.57 25.91
C ILE A 376 17.81 9.35 26.84
N SER A 377 16.70 9.87 26.30
CA SER A 377 15.74 10.68 27.06
C SER A 377 15.17 9.96 28.29
N LYS A 378 14.94 8.64 28.19
CA LYS A 378 14.41 7.85 29.30
C LYS A 378 15.48 7.51 30.34
N SER A 379 16.71 7.27 29.88
CA SER A 379 17.85 6.97 30.77
C SER A 379 18.38 8.19 31.52
N GLU A 380 18.30 9.39 30.93
CA GLU A 380 18.78 10.62 31.58
C GLU A 380 17.87 11.04 32.74
N LEU A 381 16.54 10.85 32.59
CA LEU A 381 15.58 11.13 33.66
C LEU A 381 15.83 10.30 34.92
N THR A 382 16.24 9.04 34.76
CA THR A 382 16.43 8.10 35.89
C THR A 382 17.87 8.01 36.36
N GLY A 383 18.83 8.50 35.56
CA GLY A 383 20.26 8.37 35.80
C GLY A 383 20.78 6.92 35.81
N LYS A 384 19.91 5.95 35.52
CA LYS A 384 20.16 4.52 35.70
C LYS A 384 19.68 3.74 34.49
N CYS A 385 20.32 2.59 34.24
CA CYS A 385 19.89 1.71 33.17
C CYS A 385 18.51 1.11 33.46
N ILE A 386 17.62 1.22 32.49
CA ILE A 386 16.25 0.70 32.57
C ILE A 386 16.27 -0.82 32.77
N ASN A 387 17.28 -1.51 32.23
CA ASN A 387 17.33 -2.96 32.29
C ASN A 387 18.11 -3.53 33.48
N CYS A 388 19.20 -2.90 33.94
CA CYS A 388 20.03 -3.45 35.01
C CYS A 388 20.13 -2.57 36.26
N GLY A 389 19.53 -1.38 36.26
CA GLY A 389 19.50 -0.48 37.41
C GLY A 389 20.83 0.22 37.75
N ASN A 390 21.92 -0.11 37.08
CA ASN A 390 23.23 0.51 37.31
C ASN A 390 23.25 1.96 36.81
N SER A 391 23.97 2.82 37.54
CA SER A 391 24.15 4.24 37.20
C SER A 391 25.06 4.42 35.98
N PHE A 392 24.72 5.34 35.08
CA PHE A 392 25.58 5.67 33.93
C PHE A 392 26.74 6.57 34.30
N TYR A 393 26.63 7.31 35.39
CA TYR A 393 27.69 8.16 35.90
C TYR A 393 28.28 7.53 37.15
N ARG A 394 29.60 7.63 37.27
CA ARG A 394 30.28 7.36 38.53
C ARG A 394 29.71 8.32 39.57
N LYS A 395 29.15 7.79 40.65
CA LYS A 395 28.74 8.57 41.82
C LYS A 395 29.93 9.41 42.27
N THR A 396 29.88 10.72 42.02
CA THR A 396 30.79 11.65 42.67
C THR A 396 30.30 11.77 44.11
N SER A 397 31.23 11.80 45.07
CA SER A 397 30.96 11.93 46.51
C SER A 397 30.25 13.24 46.90
N VAL A 398 29.82 14.04 45.92
CA VAL A 398 29.19 15.34 46.07
C VAL A 398 27.66 15.21 46.11
N GLU A 399 27.06 14.29 45.33
CA GLU A 399 25.60 14.05 45.34
C GLU A 399 25.13 13.16 46.51
N SER A 400 26.06 12.44 47.16
CA SER A 400 25.84 11.86 48.49
C SER A 400 26.52 12.78 49.50
N GLY A 401 25.85 13.85 49.93
CA GLY A 401 26.37 14.88 50.82
C GLY A 401 27.39 14.38 51.85
N ALA A 402 28.67 14.53 51.53
CA ALA A 402 29.76 14.22 52.45
C ALA A 402 30.34 15.49 53.10
N TYR A 403 29.84 16.68 52.74
CA TYR A 403 30.45 17.92 53.17
C TYR A 403 29.41 19.05 53.27
N TRP A 404 28.66 19.03 54.37
CA TRP A 404 27.81 20.08 54.97
C TRP A 404 26.30 19.79 55.02
N GLU A 405 25.82 19.52 56.23
CA GLU A 405 24.46 19.84 56.65
C GLU A 405 24.56 20.64 57.95
N GLY A 406 24.02 21.86 57.93
CA GLY A 406 24.03 22.88 58.98
C GLY A 406 23.96 22.36 60.41
N GLY A 407 25.12 22.04 60.99
CA GLY A 407 25.28 21.73 62.41
C GLY A 407 24.90 20.32 62.88
N LYS A 408 24.48 19.39 62.01
CA LYS A 408 24.10 18.01 62.41
C LYS A 408 24.60 16.88 61.50
N GLY A 409 25.56 17.13 60.61
CA GLY A 409 26.19 16.06 59.82
C GLY A 409 27.11 15.16 60.67
N VAL A 410 26.86 13.85 60.64
CA VAL A 410 27.71 12.83 61.28
C VAL A 410 29.10 12.86 60.64
N ARG A 411 30.11 13.05 61.47
CA ARG A 411 31.54 13.08 61.10
C ARG A 411 32.04 11.65 60.88
N ASP A 412 31.57 10.97 59.84
CA ASP A 412 31.95 9.60 59.52
C ASP A 412 33.43 9.50 59.09
N LYS A 413 34.29 9.00 59.98
CA LYS A 413 35.75 8.82 59.76
C LYS A 413 36.07 7.94 58.54
N SER A 414 35.21 6.98 58.23
CA SER A 414 35.36 6.07 57.08
C SER A 414 35.17 6.77 55.74
N LYS A 415 34.31 7.80 55.70
CA LYS A 415 33.95 8.53 54.47
C LYS A 415 34.81 9.77 54.24
N LEU A 416 35.44 10.31 55.28
CA LEU A 416 36.36 11.45 55.16
C LEU A 416 37.67 11.05 54.47
N SER A 417 38.17 11.94 53.60
CA SER A 417 39.45 11.76 52.93
C SER A 417 40.60 11.69 53.94
N LYS A 418 41.68 10.94 53.63
CA LYS A 418 42.84 10.83 54.53
C LYS A 418 43.55 12.17 54.76
N ASN A 419 43.45 13.09 53.80
CA ASN A 419 44.11 14.39 53.83
C ASN A 419 43.20 15.49 54.40
N ASP A 420 41.97 15.16 54.81
CA ASP A 420 41.08 16.15 55.42
C ASP A 420 41.56 16.47 56.85
N PRO A 421 41.94 17.72 57.15
CA PRO A 421 42.41 18.12 58.49
C PRO A 421 41.37 17.87 59.59
N ARG A 422 40.10 17.70 59.23
CA ARG A 422 38.99 17.43 60.15
C ARG A 422 38.86 15.95 60.50
N LYS A 423 39.44 15.00 59.74
CA LYS A 423 39.28 13.55 59.95
C LYS A 423 39.80 13.06 61.30
N TYR A 424 40.94 13.60 61.75
CA TYR A 424 41.59 13.19 63.00
C TYR A 424 41.42 14.20 64.14
N LYS A 425 40.78 15.34 63.88
CA LYS A 425 40.60 16.43 64.85
C LYS A 425 39.50 16.09 65.86
N GLY A 426 39.85 16.03 67.15
CA GLY A 426 38.91 15.86 68.28
C GLY A 426 38.79 14.45 68.86
N LEU A 427 39.55 13.47 68.34
CA LEU A 427 39.53 12.08 68.81
C LEU A 427 40.07 11.88 70.24
N GLY A 428 40.81 12.85 70.78
CA GLY A 428 41.34 12.81 72.15
C GLY A 428 40.42 13.43 73.21
N LYS A 429 39.21 13.85 72.87
CA LYS A 429 38.29 14.44 73.86
C LYS A 429 37.56 13.33 74.60
N THR A 430 37.87 13.15 75.88
CA THR A 430 37.14 12.25 76.77
C THR A 430 35.72 12.78 76.97
N ILE A 431 34.72 11.90 76.84
CA ILE A 431 33.33 12.22 77.12
C ILE A 431 33.17 12.14 78.65
N SER A 432 32.67 13.19 79.31
CA SER A 432 32.43 13.15 80.75
C SER A 432 31.35 12.10 81.07
N ASN A 433 31.58 11.25 82.07
CA ASN A 433 30.67 10.17 82.53
C ASN A 433 29.24 10.61 82.88
N LYS A 434 28.93 11.91 82.93
CA LYS A 434 27.59 12.43 83.20
C LYS A 434 26.59 12.27 82.03
N LYS A 435 27.05 11.87 80.83
CA LYS A 435 26.22 11.75 79.62
C LYS A 435 25.89 10.30 79.22
N SER A 436 26.44 9.29 79.89
CA SER A 436 26.19 7.88 79.56
C SER A 436 25.01 7.26 80.31
N SER A 437 24.35 7.99 81.23
CA SER A 437 23.13 7.56 81.89
C SER A 437 21.92 8.36 81.37
N LYS A 438 21.41 7.97 80.21
CA LYS A 438 20.02 8.24 79.81
C LYS A 438 19.56 7.20 78.81
#